data_AF-A0A258CLD4-F1
#
_entry.id   AF-A0A258CLD4-F1
#
_cell.length_a   1.000
_cell.length_b   1.000
_cell.length_c   1.000
_cell.angle_alpha   90.00
_cell.angle_beta   90.00
_cell.angle_gamma   90.00
#
_symmetry.space_group_name_H-M   'P 1'
#
loop_
_entity.id
_entity.type
_entity.pdbx_description
1 polymer ?
#
loop_
_entity_poly.entity_id
_entity_poly.type
_entity_poly.pdbx_seq_one_letter_code
_entity_poly.pdbx_strand_id
1 'polypeptide(L)'
;VANGFETLKVKVGKDIGVDIERVKAIYNAVAGKALIRLDANQGWTAKEAVYALHKLEDAGVRLELVEQPVKYYDLEGLKYITERVHTPVMADESSFGPREVIELIKMRAADIINIKLMKTGGISNAIKIADICSFYDMQCMIGCMLESSISVAAAVHVAVAKADVITKIDLDGPSLCAVNPVSCSVSFNGPDITIGDAPGLGVTAIEGLEMLA
;
A
#
# COMPACT_ATOMS: atom_id res chain seq x y z
N VAL A 1 -9.07 -1.53 14.35
CA VAL A 1 -10.45 -1.81 14.80
C VAL A 1 -10.88 -0.95 15.98
N ALA A 2 -10.41 -1.15 17.23
CA ALA A 2 -10.91 -0.36 18.37
C ALA A 2 -10.70 1.16 18.21
N ASN A 3 -9.60 1.57 17.58
CA ASN A 3 -9.30 2.97 17.26
C ASN A 3 -9.96 3.45 15.94
N GLY A 4 -11.00 2.78 15.45
CA GLY A 4 -11.74 3.19 14.25
C GLY A 4 -11.20 2.70 12.90
N PHE A 5 -9.99 2.11 12.84
CA PHE A 5 -9.48 1.55 11.57
C PHE A 5 -10.35 0.41 11.03
N GLU A 6 -10.84 0.59 9.80
CA GLU A 6 -11.68 -0.34 9.04
C GLU A 6 -10.88 -1.24 8.09
N THR A 7 -9.57 -1.04 7.98
CA THR A 7 -8.67 -1.91 7.20
C THR A 7 -7.40 -2.17 8.00
N LEU A 8 -6.95 -3.41 8.03
CA LEU A 8 -5.69 -3.82 8.66
C LEU A 8 -4.74 -4.41 7.63
N LYS A 9 -3.50 -3.91 7.61
CA LYS A 9 -2.41 -4.49 6.81
C LYS A 9 -1.56 -5.41 7.67
N VAL A 10 -1.49 -6.69 7.30
CA VAL A 10 -0.77 -7.74 8.04
C VAL A 10 0.49 -8.13 7.30
N LYS A 11 1.64 -7.92 7.94
CA LYS A 11 2.95 -8.32 7.42
C LYS A 11 3.15 -9.84 7.53
N VAL A 12 3.39 -10.51 6.41
CA VAL A 12 3.66 -11.95 6.26
C VAL A 12 4.99 -12.15 5.51
N GLY A 13 5.32 -13.36 5.04
CA GLY A 13 6.50 -13.59 4.21
C GLY A 13 7.70 -14.19 4.93
N LYS A 14 7.52 -14.80 6.11
CA LYS A 14 8.64 -15.40 6.87
C LYS A 14 8.52 -16.91 6.95
N ASP A 15 7.50 -17.40 7.65
CA ASP A 15 7.20 -18.82 7.77
C ASP A 15 5.77 -19.02 7.30
N ILE A 16 5.60 -19.80 6.24
CA ILE A 16 4.32 -19.93 5.56
C ILE A 16 3.24 -20.58 6.43
N GLY A 17 3.61 -21.55 7.27
CA GLY A 17 2.67 -22.24 8.15
C GLY A 17 2.18 -21.30 9.24
N VAL A 18 3.11 -20.57 9.86
CA VAL A 18 2.80 -19.55 10.88
C VAL A 18 2.02 -18.39 10.28
N ASP A 19 2.35 -17.97 9.05
CA ASP A 19 1.65 -16.89 8.34
C ASP A 19 0.17 -17.23 8.13
N ILE A 20 -0.13 -18.43 7.62
CA ILE A 20 -1.51 -18.88 7.36
C ILE A 20 -2.33 -18.89 8.66
N GLU A 21 -1.82 -19.51 9.72
CA GLU A 21 -2.55 -19.61 10.99
C GLU A 21 -2.73 -18.25 11.66
N ARG A 22 -1.73 -17.37 11.58
CA ARG A 22 -1.82 -15.99 12.06
C ARG A 22 -2.88 -15.20 11.32
N VAL A 23 -2.94 -15.30 10.00
CA VAL A 23 -3.94 -14.60 9.19
C VAL A 23 -5.35 -15.11 9.52
N LYS A 24 -5.56 -16.42 9.64
CA LYS A 24 -6.85 -16.99 10.08
C LYS A 24 -7.26 -16.48 11.46
N ALA A 25 -6.34 -16.45 12.41
CA ALA A 25 -6.60 -15.95 13.76
C ALA A 25 -7.01 -14.47 13.74
N ILE A 26 -6.30 -13.64 12.98
CA ILE A 26 -6.63 -12.21 12.81
C ILE A 26 -8.00 -12.04 12.14
N TYR A 27 -8.27 -12.77 11.05
CA TYR A 27 -9.54 -12.72 10.33
C TYR A 27 -10.73 -13.05 11.24
N ASN A 28 -10.61 -14.13 12.02
CA ASN A 28 -11.62 -14.52 13.00
C ASN A 28 -11.78 -13.48 14.12
N ALA A 29 -10.69 -12.91 14.62
CA ALA A 29 -10.73 -11.89 15.68
C ALA A 29 -11.36 -10.57 15.23
N VAL A 30 -11.13 -10.17 13.97
CA VAL A 30 -11.73 -8.99 13.37
C VAL A 30 -13.23 -9.18 13.15
N ALA A 31 -13.68 -10.41 12.88
CA ALA A 31 -15.09 -10.79 12.76
C ALA A 31 -15.89 -9.86 11.83
N GLY A 32 -15.32 -9.54 10.67
CA GLY A 32 -15.96 -8.70 9.64
C GLY A 32 -15.97 -7.19 9.93
N LYS A 33 -15.35 -6.73 11.03
CA LYS A 33 -15.29 -5.30 11.38
C LYS A 33 -14.24 -4.51 10.60
N ALA A 34 -13.34 -5.19 9.91
CA ALA A 34 -12.31 -4.58 9.09
C ALA A 34 -11.92 -5.48 7.92
N LEU A 35 -11.52 -4.87 6.82
CA LEU A 35 -10.84 -5.53 5.70
C LEU A 35 -9.43 -5.93 6.10
N ILE A 36 -8.89 -6.97 5.46
CA ILE A 36 -7.53 -7.44 5.71
C ILE A 36 -6.74 -7.42 4.40
N ARG A 37 -5.61 -6.72 4.44
CA ARG A 37 -4.57 -6.71 3.39
C ARG A 37 -3.38 -7.51 3.88
N LEU A 38 -2.76 -8.30 3.02
CA LEU A 38 -1.48 -8.95 3.31
C LEU A 38 -0.36 -8.20 2.61
N ASP A 39 0.82 -8.18 3.21
CA ASP A 39 2.05 -7.74 2.57
C ASP A 39 3.18 -8.68 2.97
N ALA A 40 3.71 -9.41 1.98
CA ALA A 40 4.74 -10.41 2.21
C ALA A 40 6.15 -9.85 2.05
N ASN A 41 6.31 -8.59 1.59
CA ASN A 41 7.59 -7.96 1.28
C ASN A 41 8.58 -8.90 0.60
N GLN A 42 8.13 -9.53 -0.50
CA GLN A 42 8.92 -10.43 -1.34
C GLN A 42 9.41 -11.71 -0.63
N GLY A 43 8.71 -12.12 0.42
CA GLY A 43 9.11 -13.19 1.33
C GLY A 43 8.79 -14.61 0.86
N TRP A 44 7.90 -14.78 -0.12
CA TRP A 44 7.50 -16.09 -0.62
C TRP A 44 8.07 -16.36 -2.01
N THR A 45 8.14 -17.64 -2.36
CA THR A 45 8.18 -18.08 -3.76
C THR A 45 6.78 -18.06 -4.38
N ALA A 46 6.67 -18.08 -5.71
CA ALA A 46 5.37 -18.09 -6.38
C ALA A 46 4.49 -19.29 -6.00
N LYS A 47 5.09 -20.48 -5.83
CA LYS A 47 4.37 -21.68 -5.41
C LYS A 47 3.87 -21.60 -3.97
N GLU A 48 4.70 -21.07 -3.09
CA GLU A 48 4.34 -20.82 -1.69
C GLU A 48 3.18 -19.83 -1.60
N ALA A 49 3.25 -18.71 -2.32
CA ALA A 49 2.19 -17.71 -2.33
C ALA A 49 0.84 -18.30 -2.77
N VAL A 50 0.81 -19.05 -3.89
CA VAL A 50 -0.42 -19.73 -4.35
C VAL A 50 -0.92 -20.73 -3.30
N TYR A 51 -0.03 -21.55 -2.72
CA TYR A 51 -0.40 -22.49 -1.66
C TYR A 51 -1.04 -21.78 -0.45
N ALA A 52 -0.42 -20.71 0.05
CA ALA A 52 -0.93 -19.97 1.20
C ALA A 52 -2.28 -19.30 0.90
N LEU A 53 -2.41 -18.66 -0.26
CA LEU A 53 -3.62 -17.94 -0.65
C LEU A 53 -4.79 -18.92 -0.85
N HIS A 54 -4.59 -20.07 -1.51
CA HIS A 54 -5.61 -21.11 -1.60
C HIS A 54 -6.04 -21.63 -0.23
N LYS A 55 -5.08 -21.90 0.68
CA LYS A 55 -5.42 -22.34 2.05
C LYS A 55 -6.25 -21.31 2.82
N LEU A 56 -6.04 -20.03 2.58
CA LEU A 56 -6.81 -18.96 3.19
C LEU A 56 -8.21 -18.84 2.54
N GLU A 57 -8.27 -18.85 1.20
CA GLU A 57 -9.51 -18.79 0.43
C GLU A 57 -10.46 -19.97 0.74
N ASP A 58 -9.90 -21.20 0.78
CA ASP A 58 -10.60 -22.44 1.15
C ASP A 58 -11.13 -22.40 2.59
N ALA A 59 -10.41 -21.72 3.48
CA ALA A 59 -10.82 -21.51 4.87
C ALA A 59 -11.88 -20.39 5.01
N GLY A 60 -12.34 -19.79 3.91
CA GLY A 60 -13.32 -18.72 3.90
C GLY A 60 -12.76 -17.35 4.30
N VAL A 61 -11.43 -17.21 4.40
CA VAL A 61 -10.79 -15.91 4.60
C VAL A 61 -10.99 -15.07 3.34
N ARG A 62 -11.39 -13.82 3.53
CA ARG A 62 -11.57 -12.84 2.46
C ARG A 62 -10.57 -11.72 2.65
N LEU A 63 -9.56 -11.71 1.79
CA LEU A 63 -8.53 -10.69 1.74
C LEU A 63 -8.94 -9.62 0.73
N GLU A 64 -8.65 -8.36 1.03
CA GLU A 64 -8.82 -7.27 0.07
C GLU A 64 -7.74 -7.32 -1.01
N LEU A 65 -6.50 -7.64 -0.61
CA LEU A 65 -5.36 -7.83 -1.51
C LEU A 65 -4.19 -8.56 -0.82
N VAL A 66 -3.24 -9.02 -1.63
CA VAL A 66 -1.89 -9.44 -1.22
C VAL A 66 -0.84 -8.61 -1.95
N GLU A 67 0.02 -7.95 -1.18
CA GLU A 67 1.08 -7.06 -1.66
C GLU A 67 2.42 -7.79 -1.78
N GLN A 68 3.02 -7.63 -2.95
CA GLN A 68 4.34 -8.10 -3.36
C GLN A 68 4.74 -9.45 -2.71
N PRO A 69 4.06 -10.56 -3.05
CA PRO A 69 4.36 -11.88 -2.51
C PRO A 69 5.78 -12.36 -2.80
N VAL A 70 6.29 -12.05 -4.01
CA VAL A 70 7.55 -12.56 -4.56
C VAL A 70 8.58 -11.45 -4.80
N LYS A 71 9.83 -11.84 -5.05
CA LYS A 71 10.95 -10.94 -5.38
C LYS A 71 10.57 -9.96 -6.48
N TYR A 72 11.01 -8.71 -6.32
CA TYR A 72 10.62 -7.61 -7.22
C TYR A 72 10.93 -7.86 -8.70
N TYR A 73 11.97 -8.64 -9.00
CA TYR A 73 12.39 -8.99 -10.35
C TYR A 73 11.63 -10.19 -10.94
N ASP A 74 10.88 -10.94 -10.13
CA ASP A 74 10.17 -12.16 -10.56
C ASP A 74 8.76 -11.84 -11.05
N LEU A 75 8.69 -11.10 -12.17
CA LEU A 75 7.40 -10.69 -12.76
C LEU A 75 6.58 -11.89 -13.26
N GLU A 76 7.24 -12.94 -13.73
CA GLU A 76 6.59 -14.20 -14.11
C GLU A 76 6.03 -14.92 -12.89
N GLY A 77 6.74 -14.91 -11.75
CA GLY A 77 6.22 -15.41 -10.47
C GLY A 77 5.01 -14.61 -9.99
N LEU A 78 5.03 -13.28 -10.13
CA LEU A 78 3.91 -12.43 -9.77
C LEU A 78 2.67 -12.75 -10.64
N LYS A 79 2.87 -12.81 -11.96
CA LYS A 79 1.84 -13.24 -12.92
C LYS A 79 1.31 -14.65 -12.61
N TYR A 80 2.21 -15.59 -12.30
CA TYR A 80 1.83 -16.95 -11.97
C TYR A 80 0.81 -16.99 -10.82
N ILE A 81 1.01 -16.15 -9.80
CA ILE A 81 0.09 -16.03 -8.66
C ILE A 81 -1.21 -15.39 -9.10
N THR A 82 -1.15 -14.23 -9.75
CA THR A 82 -2.30 -13.43 -10.20
C THR A 82 -3.29 -14.25 -11.04
N GLU A 83 -2.80 -15.15 -11.89
CA GLU A 83 -3.66 -16.03 -12.71
C GLU A 83 -4.34 -17.18 -11.94
N ARG A 84 -3.95 -17.45 -10.69
CA ARG A 84 -4.28 -18.71 -9.98
C ARG A 84 -5.03 -18.51 -8.68
N VAL A 85 -5.16 -17.28 -8.18
CA VAL A 85 -5.84 -16.98 -6.92
C VAL A 85 -7.02 -16.04 -7.16
N HIS A 86 -7.96 -16.00 -6.21
CA HIS A 86 -9.06 -15.05 -6.26
C HIS A 86 -8.71 -13.71 -5.60
N THR A 87 -7.79 -13.74 -4.64
CA THR A 87 -7.29 -12.56 -3.93
C THR A 87 -6.51 -11.64 -4.88
N PRO A 88 -6.89 -10.35 -5.01
CA PRO A 88 -6.16 -9.41 -5.85
C PRO A 88 -4.68 -9.30 -5.48
N VAL A 89 -3.80 -9.34 -6.47
CA VAL A 89 -2.35 -9.22 -6.30
C VAL A 89 -1.91 -7.79 -6.58
N MET A 90 -1.19 -7.20 -5.65
CA MET A 90 -0.67 -5.83 -5.77
C MET A 90 0.85 -5.84 -5.92
N ALA A 91 1.36 -5.09 -6.90
CA ALA A 91 2.78 -4.84 -7.05
C ALA A 91 3.21 -3.64 -6.18
N ASP A 92 4.25 -3.81 -5.35
CA ASP A 92 4.92 -2.73 -4.64
C ASP A 92 6.37 -2.63 -5.13
N GLU A 93 7.28 -3.46 -4.65
CA GLU A 93 8.70 -3.35 -5.01
C GLU A 93 8.99 -3.60 -6.50
N SER A 94 8.09 -4.27 -7.24
CA SER A 94 8.17 -4.39 -8.70
C SER A 94 7.77 -3.12 -9.47
N SER A 95 7.28 -2.07 -8.80
CA SER A 95 6.71 -0.87 -9.42
C SER A 95 7.40 0.42 -8.94
N PHE A 96 8.53 0.75 -9.55
CA PHE A 96 9.29 1.97 -9.23
C PHE A 96 8.99 3.14 -10.17
N GLY A 97 8.72 2.87 -11.44
CA GLY A 97 8.51 3.91 -12.43
C GLY A 97 7.44 3.57 -13.47
N PRO A 98 7.13 4.53 -14.37
CA PRO A 98 6.20 4.32 -15.47
C PRO A 98 6.53 3.12 -16.36
N ARG A 99 7.83 2.84 -16.58
CA ARG A 99 8.28 1.74 -17.44
C ARG A 99 7.92 0.39 -16.83
N GLU A 100 8.25 0.20 -15.56
CA GLU A 100 7.99 -1.03 -14.82
C GLU A 100 6.47 -1.28 -14.71
N VAL A 101 5.69 -0.22 -14.48
CA VAL A 101 4.22 -0.30 -14.44
C VAL A 101 3.62 -0.72 -15.79
N ILE A 102 4.10 -0.16 -16.90
CA ILE A 102 3.65 -0.56 -18.24
C ILE A 102 3.97 -2.04 -18.50
N GLU A 103 5.13 -2.52 -18.05
CA GLU A 103 5.50 -3.94 -18.17
C GLU A 103 4.57 -4.84 -17.36
N LEU A 104 4.30 -4.51 -16.09
CA LEU A 104 3.35 -5.21 -15.24
C LEU A 104 1.95 -5.31 -15.88
N ILE A 105 1.45 -4.19 -16.42
CA ILE A 105 0.15 -4.14 -17.12
C ILE A 105 0.15 -5.05 -18.35
N LYS A 106 1.17 -4.94 -19.21
CA LYS A 106 1.26 -5.75 -20.43
C LYS A 106 1.33 -7.25 -20.14
N MET A 107 2.00 -7.63 -19.06
CA MET A 107 2.10 -9.02 -18.62
C MET A 107 0.85 -9.51 -17.88
N ARG A 108 -0.03 -8.59 -17.45
CA ARG A 108 -1.11 -8.85 -16.48
C ARG A 108 -0.56 -9.51 -15.21
N ALA A 109 0.57 -9.00 -14.75
CA ALA A 109 1.31 -9.59 -13.63
C ALA A 109 0.71 -9.23 -12.27
N ALA A 110 -0.04 -8.13 -12.17
CA ALA A 110 -0.71 -7.67 -10.96
C ALA A 110 -2.04 -7.01 -11.31
N ASP A 111 -2.94 -6.94 -10.32
CA ASP A 111 -4.25 -6.31 -10.42
C ASP A 111 -4.25 -4.86 -9.91
N ILE A 112 -3.29 -4.52 -9.03
CA ILE A 112 -3.19 -3.23 -8.35
C ILE A 112 -1.72 -2.77 -8.34
N ILE A 113 -1.48 -1.45 -8.47
CA ILE A 113 -0.16 -0.84 -8.22
C ILE A 113 -0.15 -0.11 -6.88
N ASN A 114 0.88 -0.32 -6.07
CA ASN A 114 1.20 0.52 -4.93
C ASN A 114 2.15 1.68 -5.35
N ILE A 115 1.64 2.89 -5.37
CA ILE A 115 2.41 4.11 -5.61
C ILE A 115 3.02 4.58 -4.30
N LYS A 116 4.34 4.80 -4.27
CA LYS A 116 5.03 5.45 -3.14
C LYS A 116 5.95 6.53 -3.65
N LEU A 117 5.88 7.73 -3.10
CA LEU A 117 6.68 8.86 -3.58
C LEU A 117 8.18 8.57 -3.53
N MET A 118 8.64 7.83 -2.53
CA MET A 118 10.05 7.45 -2.40
C MET A 118 10.53 6.48 -3.49
N LYS A 119 9.64 5.61 -4.01
CA LYS A 119 9.98 4.72 -5.13
C LYS A 119 9.96 5.45 -6.46
N THR A 120 8.97 6.32 -6.64
CA THR A 120 8.75 7.02 -7.91
C THR A 120 9.71 8.18 -8.15
N GLY A 121 10.53 8.54 -7.16
CA GLY A 121 11.36 9.74 -7.23
C GLY A 121 10.52 11.02 -7.14
N GLY A 122 9.42 10.98 -6.38
CA GLY A 122 8.55 12.11 -6.10
C GLY A 122 7.22 12.12 -6.88
N ILE A 123 6.55 13.27 -6.80
CA ILE A 123 5.15 13.47 -7.25
C ILE A 123 5.00 13.30 -8.77
N SER A 124 5.94 13.83 -9.56
CA SER A 124 5.78 13.88 -11.02
C SER A 124 5.63 12.49 -11.66
N ASN A 125 6.40 11.50 -11.19
CA ASN A 125 6.26 10.13 -11.69
C ASN A 125 5.10 9.38 -11.03
N ALA A 126 4.73 9.71 -9.79
CA ALA A 126 3.54 9.15 -9.15
C ALA A 126 2.26 9.51 -9.93
N ILE A 127 2.13 10.77 -10.37
CA ILE A 127 1.02 11.22 -11.23
C ILE A 127 1.02 10.46 -12.56
N LYS A 128 2.18 10.35 -13.24
CA LYS A 128 2.29 9.59 -14.50
C LYS A 128 1.87 8.13 -14.33
N ILE A 129 2.27 7.48 -13.23
CA ILE A 129 1.86 6.10 -12.95
C ILE A 129 0.34 6.02 -12.74
N ALA A 130 -0.24 6.93 -11.95
CA ALA A 130 -1.68 6.98 -11.74
C ALA A 130 -2.44 7.21 -13.07
N ASP A 131 -1.97 8.13 -13.92
CA ASP A 131 -2.55 8.37 -15.25
C ASP A 131 -2.46 7.13 -16.15
N ILE A 132 -1.31 6.46 -16.19
CA ILE A 132 -1.13 5.20 -16.92
C ILE A 132 -2.14 4.16 -16.42
N CYS A 133 -2.23 3.94 -15.11
CA CYS A 133 -3.14 2.96 -14.55
C CYS A 133 -4.61 3.29 -14.86
N SER A 134 -4.98 4.57 -14.81
CA SER A 134 -6.32 5.07 -15.18
C SER A 134 -6.65 4.74 -16.64
N PHE A 135 -5.72 4.91 -17.58
CA PHE A 135 -5.93 4.54 -19.00
C PHE A 135 -6.09 3.03 -19.26
N TYR A 136 -5.64 2.18 -18.33
CA TYR A 136 -5.74 0.72 -18.44
C TYR A 136 -6.75 0.12 -17.45
N ASP A 137 -7.61 0.93 -16.84
CA ASP A 137 -8.59 0.52 -15.83
C ASP A 137 -7.97 -0.27 -14.66
N MET A 138 -6.72 0.04 -14.32
CA MET A 138 -5.99 -0.61 -13.24
C MET A 138 -6.03 0.25 -11.99
N GLN A 139 -6.50 -0.31 -10.87
CA GLN A 139 -6.59 0.44 -9.62
C GLN A 139 -5.20 0.68 -9.01
N CYS A 140 -5.09 1.76 -8.24
CA CYS A 140 -3.90 2.05 -7.45
C CYS A 140 -4.23 2.10 -5.95
N MET A 141 -3.23 1.71 -5.16
CA MET A 141 -3.07 2.16 -3.78
C MET A 141 -1.97 3.21 -3.76
N ILE A 142 -2.06 4.19 -2.86
CA ILE A 142 -0.92 5.04 -2.51
C ILE A 142 -0.48 4.73 -1.08
N GLY A 143 0.80 4.43 -0.93
CA GLY A 143 1.41 4.14 0.36
C GLY A 143 2.58 5.04 0.68
N CYS A 144 3.13 4.85 1.88
CA CYS A 144 4.39 5.43 2.29
C CYS A 144 5.40 4.35 2.72
N MET A 145 6.65 4.76 2.86
CA MET A 145 7.60 4.11 3.75
C MET A 145 7.29 4.54 5.20
N LEU A 146 8.21 4.29 6.14
CA LEU A 146 8.09 4.90 7.47
C LEU A 146 8.51 6.38 7.38
N GLU A 147 7.56 7.24 7.04
CA GLU A 147 7.77 8.65 6.68
C GLU A 147 7.04 9.59 7.65
N SER A 148 7.57 10.80 7.81
CA SER A 148 6.94 11.86 8.62
C SER A 148 5.78 12.54 7.87
N SER A 149 5.00 13.33 8.62
CA SER A 149 3.83 14.06 8.13
C SER A 149 4.10 14.96 6.92
N ILE A 150 5.31 15.51 6.74
CA ILE A 150 5.65 16.33 5.56
C ILE A 150 5.59 15.49 4.28
N SER A 151 6.26 14.34 4.28
CA SER A 151 6.29 13.47 3.09
C SER A 151 4.92 12.84 2.84
N VAL A 152 4.25 12.41 3.91
CA VAL A 152 2.92 11.81 3.79
C VAL A 152 1.88 12.84 3.35
N ALA A 153 1.95 14.11 3.78
CA ALA A 153 1.09 15.17 3.25
C ALA A 153 1.19 15.28 1.73
N ALA A 154 2.40 15.21 1.16
CA ALA A 154 2.59 15.19 -0.29
C ALA A 154 1.89 14.00 -0.95
N ALA A 155 1.95 12.82 -0.34
CA ALA A 155 1.24 11.64 -0.84
C ALA A 155 -0.29 11.82 -0.74
N VAL A 156 -0.81 12.40 0.34
CA VAL A 156 -2.25 12.71 0.50
C VAL A 156 -2.75 13.63 -0.62
N HIS A 157 -2.00 14.68 -0.97
CA HIS A 157 -2.38 15.56 -2.08
C HIS A 157 -2.47 14.79 -3.41
N VAL A 158 -1.54 13.87 -3.68
CA VAL A 158 -1.60 13.01 -4.89
C VAL A 158 -2.81 12.07 -4.82
N ALA A 159 -3.08 11.47 -3.66
CA ALA A 159 -4.22 10.59 -3.44
C ALA A 159 -5.54 11.28 -3.81
N VAL A 160 -5.75 12.49 -3.30
CA VAL A 160 -6.96 13.28 -3.54
C VAL A 160 -7.05 13.74 -5.00
N ALA A 161 -5.95 14.21 -5.59
CA ALA A 161 -5.93 14.67 -6.97
C ALA A 161 -6.18 13.55 -8.00
N LYS A 162 -5.88 12.30 -7.63
CA LYS A 162 -6.01 11.10 -8.48
C LYS A 162 -7.01 10.10 -7.89
N ALA A 163 -8.03 10.59 -7.17
CA ALA A 163 -9.02 9.75 -6.50
C ALA A 163 -9.89 8.91 -7.45
N ASP A 164 -9.86 9.19 -8.76
CA ASP A 164 -10.48 8.37 -9.80
C ASP A 164 -9.82 6.98 -9.94
N VAL A 165 -8.54 6.87 -9.60
CA VAL A 165 -7.74 5.63 -9.78
C VAL A 165 -7.08 5.17 -8.48
N ILE A 166 -6.67 6.10 -7.61
CA ILE A 166 -6.13 5.82 -6.28
C ILE A 166 -7.30 5.61 -5.32
N THR A 167 -7.74 4.36 -5.20
CA THR A 167 -8.92 3.97 -4.42
C THR A 167 -8.58 3.41 -3.03
N LYS A 168 -7.29 3.25 -2.75
CA LYS A 168 -6.78 2.67 -1.50
C LYS A 168 -5.63 3.53 -0.98
N ILE A 169 -5.51 3.62 0.34
CA ILE A 169 -4.45 4.37 1.02
C ILE A 169 -3.76 3.49 2.08
N ASP A 170 -2.45 3.71 2.23
CA ASP A 170 -1.56 3.11 3.23
C ASP A 170 -0.59 4.21 3.72
N LEU A 171 -1.16 5.26 4.34
CA LEU A 171 -0.50 6.51 4.72
C LEU A 171 -0.46 6.70 6.24
N ASP A 172 -0.21 5.61 6.97
CA ASP A 172 -0.26 5.55 8.43
C ASP A 172 1.05 5.92 9.14
N GLY A 173 2.14 6.11 8.39
CA GLY A 173 3.48 6.44 8.90
C GLY A 173 3.50 7.51 10.01
N PRO A 174 2.87 8.69 9.83
CA PRO A 174 2.85 9.74 10.85
C PRO A 174 2.19 9.31 12.16
N SER A 175 1.16 8.46 12.09
CA SER A 175 0.45 7.93 13.26
C SER A 175 1.27 6.90 14.04
N LEU A 176 2.34 6.35 13.44
CA LEU A 176 3.28 5.43 14.10
C LEU A 176 4.42 6.18 14.81
N CYS A 177 4.62 7.47 14.51
CA CYS A 177 5.63 8.29 15.18
C CYS A 177 5.18 8.68 16.59
N ALA A 178 6.09 8.61 17.57
CA ALA A 178 5.82 9.07 18.92
C ALA A 178 5.64 10.60 19.00
N VAL A 179 6.24 11.34 18.06
CA VAL A 179 6.21 12.79 18.00
C VAL A 179 6.06 13.22 16.53
N ASN A 180 5.20 14.21 16.28
CA ASN A 180 5.07 14.90 15.01
C ASN A 180 5.28 16.41 15.24
N PRO A 181 6.46 16.98 14.94
CA PRO A 181 6.76 18.39 15.21
C PRO A 181 6.19 19.35 14.15
N VAL A 182 5.42 18.86 13.19
CA VAL A 182 5.04 19.61 11.99
C VAL A 182 3.63 20.14 12.13
N SER A 183 3.48 21.46 12.06
CA SER A 183 2.18 22.11 11.86
C SER A 183 1.83 22.08 10.38
N CYS A 184 0.73 21.41 10.04
CA CYS A 184 0.30 21.18 8.66
C CYS A 184 -1.24 21.27 8.53
N SER A 185 -1.76 21.70 7.38
CA SER A 185 -3.19 21.63 7.08
C SER A 185 -3.69 20.22 6.73
N VAL A 186 -2.78 19.25 6.60
CA VAL A 186 -3.11 17.82 6.55
C VAL A 186 -3.14 17.28 7.98
N SER A 187 -4.29 16.77 8.40
CA SER A 187 -4.49 16.19 9.73
C SER A 187 -4.57 14.68 9.66
N PHE A 188 -3.84 14.01 10.55
CA PHE A 188 -3.83 12.56 10.73
C PHE A 188 -4.50 12.25 12.07
N ASN A 189 -5.77 11.85 12.05
CA ASN A 189 -6.57 11.60 13.25
C ASN A 189 -7.08 10.15 13.25
N GLY A 190 -6.25 9.24 13.76
CA GLY A 190 -6.58 7.82 13.80
C GLY A 190 -6.77 7.26 12.38
N PRO A 191 -7.96 6.76 12.03
CA PRO A 191 -8.25 6.22 10.70
C PRO A 191 -8.48 7.30 9.64
N ASP A 192 -8.75 8.54 10.05
CA ASP A 192 -9.14 9.62 9.16
C ASP A 192 -7.96 10.52 8.83
N ILE A 193 -7.77 10.77 7.53
CA ILE A 193 -6.83 11.76 7.02
C ILE A 193 -7.62 12.84 6.31
N THR A 194 -7.46 14.09 6.74
CA THR A 194 -8.15 15.25 6.15
C THR A 194 -7.14 16.26 5.62
N ILE A 195 -7.54 16.99 4.59
CA ILE A 195 -6.72 17.99 3.90
C ILE A 195 -7.45 19.34 3.89
N GLY A 196 -6.72 20.42 4.21
CA GLY A 196 -7.22 21.80 4.09
C GLY A 196 -6.73 22.53 2.85
N ASP A 197 -7.14 23.79 2.68
CA ASP A 197 -6.91 24.60 1.48
C ASP A 197 -5.64 25.48 1.53
N ALA A 198 -4.73 25.21 2.47
CA ALA A 198 -3.50 25.99 2.59
C ALA A 198 -2.56 25.76 1.37
N PRO A 199 -1.79 26.76 0.93
CA PRO A 199 -0.88 26.61 -0.21
C PRO A 199 0.19 25.53 -0.02
N GLY A 200 0.62 24.92 -1.13
CA GLY A 200 1.69 23.92 -1.13
C GLY A 200 1.27 22.63 -0.43
N LEU A 201 2.12 22.11 0.45
CA LEU A 201 1.81 20.95 1.29
C LEU A 201 1.03 21.32 2.57
N GLY A 202 0.72 22.61 2.75
CA GLY A 202 0.05 23.08 3.96
C GLY A 202 0.93 23.15 5.21
N VAL A 203 2.23 22.92 5.10
CA VAL A 203 3.19 23.01 6.22
C VAL A 203 3.41 24.48 6.57
N THR A 204 3.14 24.86 7.82
CA THR A 204 3.26 26.24 8.31
C THR A 204 4.40 26.43 9.31
N ALA A 205 4.77 25.38 10.06
CA ALA A 205 5.86 25.42 11.04
C ALA A 205 6.42 24.02 11.32
N ILE A 206 7.68 23.98 11.76
CA ILE A 206 8.34 22.77 12.28
C ILE A 206 8.94 23.13 13.64
N GLU A 207 8.40 22.55 14.70
CA GLU A 207 8.87 22.76 16.07
C GLU A 207 10.26 22.14 16.28
N GLY A 208 11.17 22.89 16.89
CA GLY A 208 12.53 22.42 17.18
C GLY A 208 13.44 22.27 15.95
N LEU A 209 13.11 22.87 14.81
CA LEU A 209 13.99 22.91 13.65
C LEU A 209 15.23 23.77 13.92
N GLU A 210 16.40 23.14 13.94
CA GLU A 210 17.69 23.83 14.03
C GLU A 210 18.40 23.79 12.66
N MET A 211 18.75 24.98 12.14
CA MET A 211 19.51 25.08 10.91
C MET A 211 20.99 24.78 11.21
N LEU A 212 21.57 23.83 10.49
CA LEU A 212 23.01 23.60 10.54
C LEU A 212 23.71 24.78 9.84
N ALA A 213 24.67 25.38 10.55
CA ALA A 213 25.51 26.46 10.04
C ALA A 213 26.55 25.96 9.02
#